data_AF-A0A3R8NTN6-F1
#
_entry.id   AF-A0A3R8NTN6-F1
#
_cell.length_a   1.000
_cell.length_b   1.000
_cell.length_c   1.000
_cell.angle_alpha   90.00
_cell.angle_beta   90.00
_cell.angle_gamma   90.00
#
_symmetry.space_group_name_H-M   'P 1'
#
loop_
_entity.id
_entity.type
_entity.pdbx_description
1 polymer ?
#
loop_
_entity_poly.entity_id
_entity_poly.type
_entity_poly.pdbx_seq_one_letter_code
_entity_poly.pdbx_strand_id
1 'polypeptide(L)'
;MGQRRKTGDGARLPAISRRAVIGATAVPFAETVRGLPAPGAVDIPAQCAAWVAVDMEITRLCNRWSELEVQAVKQFDYFNLTDAQISALPMGPEMDAVDAECRRLGDVCEEALEPLGKLTPRTIEDATAMLAIAYRLLRLQEDTPWPFVNKAWTFLSRAHCPGCGAAYAPKSLPVSAQ
;
A
#
# COMPACT_ATOMS: atom_id res chain seq x y z
N MET A 1 -41.50 -39.35 -17.97
CA MET A 1 -41.67 -38.77 -16.61
C MET A 1 -40.32 -38.30 -16.11
N GLY A 2 -40.24 -37.11 -15.53
CA GLY A 2 -39.10 -36.67 -14.70
C GLY A 2 -38.26 -35.55 -15.29
N GLN A 3 -38.41 -34.35 -14.74
CA GLN A 3 -37.91 -33.05 -15.18
C GLN A 3 -36.83 -32.51 -14.23
N ARG A 4 -35.92 -31.69 -14.77
CA ARG A 4 -35.24 -30.50 -14.17
C ARG A 4 -34.11 -30.61 -13.12
N ARG A 5 -32.93 -30.10 -13.55
CA ARG A 5 -32.02 -29.05 -12.99
C ARG A 5 -31.75 -29.00 -11.47
N LYS A 6 -30.47 -28.85 -11.07
CA LYS A 6 -29.92 -27.57 -10.55
C LYS A 6 -28.40 -27.61 -10.33
N THR A 7 -27.76 -26.54 -10.79
CA THR A 7 -26.42 -26.04 -10.54
C THR A 7 -26.14 -25.89 -9.04
N GLY A 8 -24.98 -26.36 -8.58
CA GLY A 8 -24.44 -26.08 -7.25
C GLY A 8 -23.37 -25.00 -7.35
N ASP A 9 -23.82 -23.75 -7.23
CA ASP A 9 -23.01 -22.61 -6.79
C ASP A 9 -22.82 -22.72 -5.27
N GLY A 10 -21.64 -22.38 -4.74
CA GLY A 10 -21.46 -22.38 -3.28
C GLY A 10 -20.04 -22.55 -2.77
N ALA A 11 -19.19 -21.55 -2.97
CA ALA A 11 -18.24 -21.08 -1.95
C ALA A 11 -17.64 -19.72 -2.38
N ARG A 12 -18.49 -18.74 -2.70
CA ARG A 12 -18.05 -17.34 -2.56
C ARG A 12 -17.96 -17.07 -1.07
N LEU A 13 -16.74 -16.98 -0.56
CA LEU A 13 -16.47 -16.46 0.77
C LEU A 13 -17.22 -15.12 0.90
N PRO A 14 -17.96 -14.89 2.00
CA PRO A 14 -18.64 -13.62 2.21
C PRO A 14 -17.61 -12.50 2.15
N ALA A 15 -17.93 -11.44 1.40
CA ALA A 15 -17.07 -10.28 1.24
C ALA A 15 -16.65 -9.76 2.61
N ILE A 16 -15.38 -10.00 2.95
CA ILE A 16 -14.79 -9.58 4.21
C ILE A 16 -14.82 -8.05 4.19
N SER A 17 -15.61 -7.49 5.11
CA SER A 17 -15.60 -6.07 5.49
C SER A 17 -14.16 -5.60 5.59
N ARG A 18 -13.73 -4.75 4.64
CA ARG A 18 -12.38 -4.19 4.50
C ARG A 18 -12.08 -3.17 5.60
N ARG A 19 -12.13 -3.60 6.86
CA ARG A 19 -11.75 -2.81 8.02
C ARG A 19 -10.35 -3.19 8.46
N ALA A 20 -9.37 -2.37 8.09
CA ALA A 20 -8.25 -1.95 8.92
C ALA A 20 -7.28 -1.07 8.13
N VAL A 21 -7.44 0.26 8.18
CA VAL A 21 -6.31 1.19 7.97
C VAL A 21 -6.45 2.34 8.97
N ILE A 22 -5.79 2.22 10.13
CA ILE A 22 -5.59 3.35 11.06
C ILE A 22 -4.43 4.21 10.54
N GLY A 23 -4.61 5.53 10.47
CA GLY A 23 -3.63 6.45 9.90
C GLY A 23 -2.24 6.41 10.53
N ALA A 24 -1.22 6.77 9.74
CA ALA A 24 0.05 7.24 10.25
C ALA A 24 0.34 8.62 9.64
N THR A 25 0.58 9.58 10.53
CA THR A 25 0.98 10.96 10.26
C THR A 25 2.25 11.02 9.43
N ALA A 26 2.26 11.88 8.40
CA ALA A 26 3.41 12.14 7.56
C ALA A 26 4.57 12.73 8.39
N VAL A 27 5.74 12.10 8.31
CA VAL A 27 7.00 12.68 8.80
C VAL A 27 7.60 13.51 7.66
N PRO A 28 7.96 14.79 7.86
CA PRO A 28 8.69 15.54 6.86
C PRO A 28 10.13 15.02 6.87
N PHE A 29 10.56 14.36 5.79
CA PHE A 29 11.99 14.12 5.62
C PHE A 29 12.66 15.44 5.25
N ALA A 30 13.44 15.95 6.20
CA ALA A 30 14.23 17.16 6.08
C ALA A 30 15.33 17.02 5.02
N GLU A 31 15.63 18.15 4.39
CA GLU A 31 16.52 18.35 3.26
C GLU A 31 18.02 18.28 3.63
N THR A 32 18.84 18.03 2.59
CA THR A 32 20.30 18.18 2.42
C THR A 32 21.20 16.96 2.72
N VAL A 33 21.94 16.46 1.71
CA VAL A 33 23.31 16.88 1.32
C VAL A 33 23.62 16.48 -0.14
N ARG A 34 24.46 17.33 -0.75
CA ARG A 34 24.94 17.47 -2.13
C ARG A 34 25.56 16.21 -2.78
N GLY A 35 25.05 15.87 -3.96
CA GLY A 35 25.68 15.03 -4.99
C GLY A 35 24.75 14.95 -6.20
N LEU A 36 25.02 15.72 -7.28
CA LEU A 36 24.16 15.66 -8.47
C LEU A 36 24.16 14.24 -9.05
N PRO A 37 23.00 13.62 -9.31
CA PRO A 37 22.94 12.35 -10.00
C PRO A 37 23.52 12.51 -11.41
N ALA A 38 24.32 11.54 -11.86
CA ALA A 38 24.80 11.48 -13.23
C ALA A 38 23.59 11.46 -14.20
N PRO A 39 23.64 12.18 -15.35
CA PRO A 39 22.56 12.16 -16.33
C PRO A 39 22.31 10.72 -16.82
N GLY A 40 21.10 10.21 -16.58
CA GLY A 40 20.70 8.83 -16.92
C GLY A 40 20.59 7.86 -15.75
N ALA A 41 20.87 8.30 -14.51
CA ALA A 41 20.61 7.50 -13.32
C ALA A 41 19.11 7.49 -12.98
N VAL A 42 18.53 6.31 -12.76
CA VAL A 42 17.18 6.15 -12.21
C VAL A 42 17.13 6.82 -10.82
N ASP A 43 16.19 7.75 -10.64
CA ASP A 43 15.90 8.43 -9.39
C ASP A 43 14.95 7.57 -8.53
N ILE A 44 15.56 6.70 -7.72
CA ILE A 44 14.82 5.78 -6.84
C ILE A 44 13.96 6.57 -5.84
N PRO A 45 14.45 7.62 -5.15
CA PRO A 45 13.65 8.41 -4.23
C PRO A 45 12.40 9.01 -4.88
N ALA A 46 12.52 9.60 -6.07
CA ALA A 46 11.38 10.20 -6.76
C ALA A 46 10.33 9.16 -7.15
N GLN A 47 10.74 7.99 -7.67
CA GLN A 47 9.79 6.93 -8.02
C GLN A 47 9.10 6.34 -6.79
N CYS A 48 9.84 6.15 -5.69
CA CYS A 48 9.25 5.69 -4.44
C CYS A 48 8.30 6.73 -3.84
N ALA A 49 8.63 8.01 -3.90
CA ALA A 49 7.75 9.09 -3.45
C ALA A 49 6.46 9.15 -4.28
N ALA A 50 6.55 8.97 -5.59
CA ALA A 50 5.37 8.91 -6.47
C ALA A 50 4.46 7.72 -6.11
N TRP A 51 5.02 6.54 -5.88
CA TRP A 51 4.26 5.38 -5.41
C TRP A 51 3.57 5.66 -4.07
N VAL A 52 4.33 6.21 -3.09
CA VAL A 52 3.77 6.55 -1.78
C VAL A 52 2.65 7.57 -1.91
N ALA A 53 2.74 8.56 -2.80
CA ALA A 53 1.67 9.52 -3.01
C ALA A 53 0.37 8.86 -3.49
N VAL A 54 0.46 7.90 -4.42
CA VAL A 54 -0.71 7.14 -4.90
C VAL A 54 -1.34 6.32 -3.76
N ASP A 55 -0.53 5.60 -2.98
CA ASP A 55 -1.04 4.84 -1.83
C ASP A 55 -1.65 5.75 -0.74
N MET A 56 -1.20 7.02 -0.63
CA MET A 56 -1.77 7.99 0.32
C MET A 56 -3.14 8.43 -0.16
N GLU A 57 -3.28 8.60 -1.47
CA GLU A 57 -4.55 8.96 -2.09
C GLU A 57 -5.57 7.82 -1.97
N ILE A 58 -5.16 6.56 -2.18
CA ILE A 58 -6.02 5.39 -1.90
C ILE A 58 -6.49 5.40 -0.44
N THR A 59 -5.57 5.64 0.50
CA THR A 59 -5.93 5.73 1.93
C THR A 59 -6.94 6.85 2.19
N ARG A 60 -6.75 8.03 1.59
CA ARG A 60 -7.66 9.18 1.70
C ARG A 60 -9.05 8.84 1.15
N LEU A 61 -9.10 8.17 0.00
CA LEU A 61 -10.33 7.73 -0.66
C LEU A 61 -11.06 6.65 0.17
N CYS A 62 -10.36 5.67 0.71
CA CYS A 62 -10.95 4.68 1.63
C CYS A 62 -11.54 5.31 2.88
N ASN A 63 -10.89 6.33 3.44
CA ASN A 63 -11.43 7.10 4.56
C ASN A 63 -12.72 7.83 4.16
N ARG A 64 -12.73 8.47 2.99
CA ARG A 64 -13.93 9.14 2.48
C ARG A 64 -15.07 8.17 2.27
N TRP A 65 -14.81 7.01 1.68
CA TRP A 65 -15.83 5.96 1.53
C TRP A 65 -16.39 5.52 2.89
N SER A 66 -15.52 5.33 3.88
CA SER A 66 -15.93 4.97 5.25
C SER A 66 -16.81 6.03 5.91
N GLU A 67 -16.55 7.33 5.67
CA GLU A 67 -17.40 8.42 6.14
C GLU A 67 -18.80 8.37 5.53
N LEU A 68 -18.90 8.04 4.23
CA LEU A 68 -20.16 7.88 3.53
C LEU A 68 -20.93 6.65 4.04
N GLU A 69 -20.23 5.54 4.27
CA GLU A 69 -20.80 4.34 4.86
C GLU A 69 -21.37 4.62 6.26
N VAL A 70 -20.64 5.34 7.12
CA VAL A 70 -21.13 5.73 8.45
C VAL A 70 -22.40 6.57 8.35
N GLN A 71 -22.52 7.45 7.36
CA GLN A 71 -23.75 8.21 7.12
C GLN A 71 -24.89 7.30 6.64
N ALA A 72 -24.59 6.38 5.73
CA ALA A 72 -25.54 5.41 5.21
C ALA A 72 -26.11 4.52 6.32
N VAL A 73 -25.25 4.02 7.21
CA VAL A 73 -25.65 3.22 8.39
C VAL A 73 -26.60 4.00 9.29
N LYS A 74 -26.34 5.28 9.53
CA LYS A 74 -27.16 6.13 10.42
C LYS A 74 -28.55 6.44 9.86
N GLN A 75 -28.70 6.49 8.54
CA GLN A 75 -29.88 7.07 7.90
C GLN A 75 -30.71 6.09 7.07
N PHE A 76 -30.11 5.00 6.59
CA PHE A 76 -30.72 4.14 5.56
C PHE A 76 -30.66 2.63 5.86
N ASP A 77 -30.34 2.24 7.11
CA ASP A 77 -30.24 0.83 7.50
C ASP A 77 -29.32 0.02 6.57
N TYR A 78 -28.15 0.61 6.28
CA TYR A 78 -27.22 0.21 5.22
C TYR A 78 -26.94 -1.30 5.15
N PHE A 79 -26.81 -1.99 6.27
CA PHE A 79 -26.48 -3.42 6.31
C PHE A 79 -27.59 -4.34 5.78
N ASN A 80 -28.81 -3.84 5.60
CA ASN A 80 -29.94 -4.57 5.02
C ASN A 80 -30.18 -4.24 3.55
N LEU A 81 -29.36 -3.37 2.95
CA LEU A 81 -29.48 -2.95 1.56
C LEU A 81 -28.66 -3.85 0.63
N THR A 82 -29.19 -4.09 -0.57
CA THR A 82 -28.44 -4.66 -1.70
C THR A 82 -27.54 -3.61 -2.35
N ASP A 83 -26.51 -4.03 -3.09
CA ASP A 83 -25.63 -3.11 -3.83
C ASP A 83 -26.40 -2.12 -4.71
N ALA A 84 -27.44 -2.59 -5.43
CA ALA A 84 -28.27 -1.71 -6.26
C ALA A 84 -29.06 -0.68 -5.44
N GLN A 85 -29.47 -1.02 -4.22
CA GLN A 85 -30.11 -0.08 -3.30
C GLN A 85 -29.10 0.90 -2.69
N ILE A 86 -27.88 0.45 -2.41
CA ILE A 86 -26.78 1.30 -1.94
C ILE A 86 -26.41 2.34 -3.01
N SER A 87 -26.23 1.93 -4.27
CA SER A 87 -25.96 2.84 -5.39
C SER A 87 -27.10 3.84 -5.63
N ALA A 88 -28.32 3.51 -5.23
CA ALA A 88 -29.48 4.40 -5.33
C ALA A 88 -29.61 5.39 -4.16
N LEU A 89 -28.78 5.28 -3.11
CA LEU A 89 -28.73 6.25 -2.02
C LEU A 89 -28.22 7.61 -2.51
N PRO A 90 -28.51 8.72 -1.80
CA PRO A 90 -27.96 10.03 -2.15
C PRO A 90 -26.43 10.08 -2.26
N MET A 91 -25.72 9.29 -1.44
CA MET A 91 -24.27 9.16 -1.49
C MET A 91 -23.76 8.03 -2.42
N GLY A 92 -24.65 7.18 -2.94
CA GLY A 92 -24.30 6.03 -3.77
C GLY A 92 -23.38 6.36 -4.94
N PRO A 93 -23.68 7.40 -5.76
CA PRO A 93 -22.81 7.81 -6.85
C PRO A 93 -21.39 8.20 -6.43
N GLU A 94 -21.23 8.83 -5.26
CA GLU A 94 -19.90 9.17 -4.74
C GLU A 94 -19.16 7.92 -4.24
N MET A 95 -19.85 7.02 -3.54
CA MET A 95 -19.28 5.75 -3.09
C MET A 95 -18.79 4.90 -4.28
N ASP A 96 -19.61 4.78 -5.33
CA ASP A 96 -19.27 4.04 -6.55
C ASP A 96 -18.05 4.66 -7.27
N ALA A 97 -17.99 6.00 -7.34
CA ALA A 97 -16.86 6.72 -7.93
C ALA A 97 -15.57 6.51 -7.12
N VAL A 98 -15.65 6.57 -5.78
CA VAL A 98 -14.52 6.32 -4.89
C VAL A 98 -14.03 4.88 -5.02
N ASP A 99 -14.94 3.90 -5.09
CA ASP A 99 -14.57 2.49 -5.28
C ASP A 99 -13.88 2.24 -6.63
N ALA A 100 -14.40 2.84 -7.70
CA ALA A 100 -13.79 2.75 -9.02
C ALA A 100 -12.38 3.34 -9.05
N GLU A 101 -12.19 4.50 -8.41
CA GLU A 101 -10.88 5.16 -8.35
C GLU A 101 -9.90 4.41 -7.45
N CYS A 102 -10.33 3.89 -6.30
CA CYS A 102 -9.51 3.02 -5.45
C CYS A 102 -9.01 1.79 -6.20
N ARG A 103 -9.85 1.16 -7.04
CA ARG A 103 -9.42 0.03 -7.88
C ARG A 103 -8.37 0.46 -8.90
N ARG A 104 -8.66 1.52 -9.66
CA ARG A 104 -7.75 2.04 -10.68
C ARG A 104 -6.38 2.43 -10.11
N LEU A 105 -6.36 3.14 -8.98
CA LEU A 105 -5.11 3.51 -8.31
C LEU A 105 -4.41 2.30 -7.67
N GLY A 106 -5.19 1.32 -7.18
CA GLY A 106 -4.67 0.04 -6.70
C GLY A 106 -3.90 -0.70 -7.78
N ASP A 107 -4.46 -0.81 -8.99
CA ASP A 107 -3.80 -1.41 -10.15
C ASP A 107 -2.49 -0.68 -10.48
N VAL A 108 -2.50 0.66 -10.49
CA VAL A 108 -1.29 1.49 -10.71
C VAL A 108 -0.23 1.20 -9.64
N CYS A 109 -0.63 1.10 -8.37
CA CYS A 109 0.29 0.76 -7.28
C CYS A 109 0.88 -0.63 -7.47
N GLU A 110 0.07 -1.63 -7.79
CA GLU A 110 0.50 -3.02 -7.98
C GLU A 110 1.47 -3.15 -9.17
N GLU A 111 1.12 -2.57 -10.32
CA GLU A 111 1.97 -2.56 -11.52
C GLU A 111 3.32 -1.88 -11.28
N ALA A 112 3.35 -0.82 -10.46
CA ALA A 112 4.57 -0.10 -10.14
C ALA A 112 5.51 -0.87 -9.21
N LEU A 113 5.01 -1.84 -8.43
CA LEU A 113 5.85 -2.62 -7.51
C LEU A 113 6.85 -3.51 -8.23
N GLU A 114 6.50 -4.14 -9.36
CA GLU A 114 7.44 -5.00 -10.07
C GLU A 114 8.72 -4.26 -10.55
N PRO A 115 8.63 -3.15 -11.30
CA PRO A 115 9.81 -2.42 -11.75
C PRO A 115 10.58 -1.77 -10.59
N LEU A 116 9.90 -1.18 -9.61
CA LEU A 116 10.54 -0.68 -8.39
C LEU A 116 11.31 -1.81 -7.70
N GLY A 117 10.71 -3.01 -7.67
CA GLY A 117 11.26 -4.22 -7.08
C GLY A 117 12.53 -4.71 -7.76
N LYS A 118 12.84 -4.24 -8.97
CA LYS A 118 14.08 -4.55 -9.71
C LYS A 118 15.20 -3.55 -9.45
N LEU A 119 14.90 -2.38 -8.89
CA LEU A 119 15.90 -1.35 -8.57
C LEU A 119 16.87 -1.84 -7.47
N THR A 120 18.09 -1.29 -7.49
CA THR A 120 19.14 -1.58 -6.51
C THR A 120 19.56 -0.27 -5.86
N PRO A 121 19.44 -0.13 -4.53
CA PRO A 121 19.83 1.09 -3.85
C PRO A 121 21.34 1.28 -3.89
N ARG A 122 21.78 2.52 -4.14
CA ARG A 122 23.19 2.92 -4.20
C ARG A 122 23.55 3.86 -3.05
N THR A 123 22.56 4.51 -2.46
CA THR A 123 22.73 5.45 -1.34
C THR A 123 21.79 5.11 -0.18
N ILE A 124 22.00 5.80 0.95
CA ILE A 124 21.11 5.67 2.13
C ILE A 124 19.74 6.25 1.82
N GLU A 125 19.67 7.30 1.00
CA GLU A 125 18.44 7.91 0.53
C GLU A 125 17.62 6.93 -0.32
N ASP A 126 18.26 6.21 -1.27
CA ASP A 126 17.61 5.15 -2.04
C ASP A 126 17.04 4.07 -1.11
N ALA A 127 17.84 3.61 -0.14
CA ALA A 127 17.42 2.59 0.82
C ALA A 127 16.25 3.05 1.70
N THR A 128 16.28 4.30 2.17
CA THR A 128 15.23 4.90 3.00
C THR A 128 13.93 5.05 2.21
N ALA A 129 14.00 5.47 0.95
CA ALA A 129 12.84 5.59 0.08
C ALA A 129 12.18 4.23 -0.21
N MET A 130 12.98 3.19 -0.46
CA MET A 130 12.47 1.82 -0.63
C MET A 130 11.87 1.26 0.68
N LEU A 131 12.42 1.60 1.84
CA LEU A 131 11.86 1.23 3.15
C LEU A 131 10.52 1.90 3.43
N ALA A 132 10.29 3.13 2.94
CA ALA A 132 8.99 3.80 3.08
C ALA A 132 7.86 3.02 2.38
N ILE A 133 8.11 2.51 1.17
CA ILE A 133 7.18 1.59 0.48
C ILE A 133 6.99 0.32 1.29
N ALA A 134 8.09 -0.30 1.72
CA ALA A 134 8.03 -1.54 2.46
C ALA A 134 7.21 -1.43 3.76
N TYR A 135 7.37 -0.35 4.52
CA TYR A 135 6.56 -0.08 5.71
C TYR A 135 5.07 -0.03 5.37
N ARG A 136 4.69 0.63 4.27
CA ARG A 136 3.31 0.75 3.83
C ARG A 136 2.71 -0.60 3.41
N LEU A 137 3.50 -1.44 2.73
CA LEU A 137 3.10 -2.80 2.37
C LEU A 137 3.03 -3.76 3.55
N LEU A 138 3.97 -3.68 4.50
CA LEU A 138 3.98 -4.52 5.71
C LEU A 138 2.81 -4.24 6.64
N ARG A 139 2.29 -3.01 6.64
CA ARG A 139 1.03 -2.71 7.32
C ARG A 139 -0.17 -3.46 6.75
N LEU A 140 -0.03 -4.08 5.59
CA LEU A 140 -1.10 -4.78 4.87
C LEU A 140 -0.94 -6.32 4.88
N GLN A 141 0.23 -6.90 5.25
CA GLN A 141 0.47 -8.36 5.20
C GLN A 141 1.42 -8.84 6.33
N GLU A 142 1.14 -10.00 6.93
CA GLU A 142 1.88 -10.54 8.09
C GLU A 142 2.97 -11.60 7.74
N ASP A 143 3.05 -12.08 6.50
CA ASP A 143 3.54 -13.46 6.31
C ASP A 143 4.94 -13.56 5.66
N THR A 144 5.41 -12.55 4.92
CA THR A 144 6.77 -12.55 4.31
C THR A 144 7.28 -11.13 4.06
N PRO A 145 8.53 -10.79 4.45
CA PRO A 145 9.09 -9.48 4.16
C PRO A 145 9.25 -9.28 2.65
N TRP A 146 8.67 -8.20 2.13
CA TRP A 146 8.68 -7.85 0.72
C TRP A 146 10.12 -7.78 0.15
N PRO A 147 10.34 -8.08 -1.15
CA PRO A 147 11.67 -8.03 -1.78
C PRO A 147 12.43 -6.72 -1.55
N PHE A 148 11.71 -5.60 -1.45
CA PHE A 148 12.25 -4.28 -1.11
C PHE A 148 12.91 -4.21 0.26
N VAL A 149 12.29 -4.82 1.28
CA VAL A 149 12.84 -4.91 2.65
C VAL A 149 14.18 -5.62 2.60
N ASN A 150 14.22 -6.77 1.92
CA ASN A 150 15.43 -7.58 1.82
C ASN A 150 16.55 -6.85 1.06
N LYS A 151 16.20 -6.12 -0.01
CA LYS A 151 17.17 -5.32 -0.78
C LYS A 151 17.75 -4.17 0.03
N ALA A 152 16.90 -3.38 0.70
CA ALA A 152 17.35 -2.30 1.57
C ALA A 152 18.20 -2.83 2.74
N TRP A 153 17.78 -3.93 3.36
CA TRP A 153 18.54 -4.61 4.39
C TRP A 153 19.92 -5.08 3.90
N THR A 154 19.98 -5.67 2.72
CA THR A 154 21.24 -6.12 2.10
C THR A 154 22.21 -4.95 1.87
N PHE A 155 21.70 -3.77 1.49
CA PHE A 155 22.53 -2.58 1.38
C PHE A 155 23.01 -2.09 2.75
N LEU A 156 22.11 -1.90 3.72
CA LEU A 156 22.44 -1.39 5.04
C LEU A 156 23.41 -2.28 5.82
N SER A 157 23.30 -3.60 5.68
CA SER A 157 24.21 -4.58 6.32
C SER A 157 25.63 -4.58 5.74
N ARG A 158 25.84 -3.97 4.56
CA ARG A 158 27.15 -3.83 3.90
C ARG A 158 27.70 -2.41 3.99
N ALA A 159 26.82 -1.43 4.19
CA ALA A 159 27.20 -0.03 4.27
C ALA A 159 27.78 0.32 5.65
N HIS A 160 28.78 1.20 5.65
CA HIS A 160 29.41 1.72 6.86
C HIS A 160 29.37 3.24 6.85
N CYS A 161 29.29 3.84 8.03
CA CYS A 161 29.33 5.28 8.17
C CYS A 161 30.67 5.83 7.65
N PRO A 162 30.68 6.78 6.71
CA PRO A 162 31.93 7.33 6.18
C PRO A 162 32.68 8.18 7.23
N GLY A 163 31.99 8.66 8.27
CA GLY A 163 32.59 9.44 9.35
C GLY A 163 33.29 8.57 10.40
N CYS A 164 32.62 7.51 10.89
CA CYS A 164 33.11 6.72 12.03
C CYS A 164 33.39 5.25 11.71
N GLY A 165 33.10 4.78 10.51
CA GLY A 165 33.28 3.38 10.10
C GLY A 165 32.31 2.39 10.73
N ALA A 166 31.35 2.84 11.55
CA ALA A 166 30.35 1.95 12.15
C ALA A 166 29.42 1.35 11.09
N ALA A 167 29.08 0.07 11.20
CA ALA A 167 28.10 -0.57 10.33
C ALA A 167 26.71 0.04 10.54
N TYR A 168 25.96 0.26 9.46
CA TYR A 168 24.60 0.81 9.56
C TYR A 168 23.56 -0.22 10.03
N ALA A 169 23.81 -1.51 9.84
CA ALA A 169 22.94 -2.59 10.31
C ALA A 169 23.74 -3.86 10.66
N PRO A 170 23.24 -4.70 11.58
CA PRO A 170 23.81 -6.02 11.83
C PRO A 170 23.64 -6.94 10.61
N LYS A 171 24.37 -8.07 10.58
CA LYS A 171 24.45 -8.95 9.38
C LYS A 171 23.15 -9.72 9.06
N SER A 172 22.21 -9.83 9.99
CA SER A 172 20.95 -10.57 9.81
C SER A 172 19.79 -9.85 10.48
N LEU A 173 18.60 -9.88 9.85
CA LEU A 173 17.38 -9.34 10.44
C LEU A 173 17.09 -10.07 11.76
N PRO A 174 16.62 -9.38 12.81
CA PRO A 174 16.06 -10.07 13.96
C PRO A 174 14.90 -10.94 13.48
N VAL A 175 15.02 -12.25 13.67
CA VAL A 175 13.89 -13.16 13.46
C VAL A 175 12.87 -12.79 14.54
N SER A 176 11.70 -12.30 14.15
CA SER A 176 10.61 -12.10 15.10
C SER A 176 10.35 -13.44 15.79
N ALA A 177 10.64 -13.49 17.09
CA ALA A 177 10.21 -14.61 17.91
C ALA A 177 8.69 -14.64 17.85
N GLN A 178 8.15 -15.78 17.39
CA GLN A 178 6.72 -16.06 17.33
C GLN A 178 6.08 -15.98 18.71
#